data_AF-A0A6H0XSY9-F1
#
_entry.id   AF-A0A6H0XSY9-F1
#
_cell.length_a   1.000
_cell.length_b   1.000
_cell.length_c   1.000
_cell.angle_alpha   90.00
_cell.angle_beta   90.00
_cell.angle_gamma   90.00
#
_symmetry.space_group_name_H-M   'P 1'
#
loop_
_entity.id
_entity.type
_entity.pdbx_description
1 polymer ?
#
loop_
_entity_poly.entity_id
_entity_poly.type
_entity_poly.pdbx_seq_one_letter_code
_entity_poly.pdbx_strand_id
1 'polypeptide(L)'
;MPRMPQMPSSDLDWNQLLAANATRRGAAPNNARPPSRLSTSMRADSSPGVPRLASVSSRPAALPYPVNEGPMTPEVYMPIEQDHQWLPPARPGQPIVPEYHSDTYAPASAVVAGGPNRPPPPARHSFTSTSPTEPRAPGSRPELVSRASHANVIGPTKQEAEAMLKRGLPDCSRPDPIANRDDWYTMVGAPALNFCPKCIEAIFERTVYRKYFRRALPCDLNTKIACAFGSPWIRLAYLLTVQQRLADLQLFRDLADIDANSDPCPKGQEAVRVWYGLKDNEGLFVRDFQVCYTDVRKLERLLPTFSGFFQKLPGRSSWEKKRCSLRAATNRFTQYLNTIIEMHDQAHTLRTLPNPMPFVLLVERKLSLRECERDSLILGGLWHYIPAVPAFTVCEECYEEVIEPEVRKGVDIAKRFNQTIQPAYGESIGTSCQLYSARMRRVFARSIKDNDLKYLARKAKERREAELRLQDKQTGLIQRLERVESLARGGGVDDEESRRRLTRELRHITLEWKEDWE
;
A
#
# COMPACT_ATOMS: atom_id res chain seq x y z
N MET A 1 2.94 36.77 28.77
CA MET A 1 3.85 36.51 27.64
C MET A 1 4.74 35.31 27.97
N PRO A 2 4.39 34.08 27.57
CA PRO A 2 5.29 32.94 27.68
C PRO A 2 6.48 33.14 26.71
N ARG A 3 7.71 32.88 27.16
CA ARG A 3 8.90 32.96 26.31
C ARG A 3 8.85 31.86 25.25
N MET A 4 9.03 32.23 23.98
CA MET A 4 9.32 31.26 22.92
C MET A 4 10.65 30.54 23.22
N PRO A 5 10.77 29.23 22.91
CA PRO A 5 12.06 28.56 22.94
C PRO A 5 13.01 29.24 21.94
N GLN A 6 14.16 29.71 22.41
CA GLN A 6 15.18 30.24 21.51
C GLN A 6 15.78 29.09 20.68
N MET A 7 15.92 29.30 19.37
CA MET A 7 16.62 28.34 18.52
C MET A 7 18.13 28.36 18.83
N PRO A 8 18.78 27.20 18.95
CA PRO A 8 20.22 27.13 19.11
C PRO A 8 20.94 27.66 17.85
N SER A 9 21.90 28.56 18.03
CA SER A 9 22.60 29.22 16.91
C SER A 9 23.94 28.56 16.54
N SER A 10 24.33 27.47 17.20
CA SER A 10 25.64 26.82 16.99
C SER A 10 25.56 25.28 16.92
N ASP A 11 26.51 24.67 16.22
CA ASP A 11 26.66 23.20 16.12
C ASP A 11 26.95 22.50 17.47
N LEU A 12 27.36 23.26 18.50
CA LEU A 12 27.64 22.73 19.84
C LEU A 12 26.36 22.36 20.61
N ASP A 13 25.30 23.17 20.47
CA ASP A 13 23.98 22.85 21.04
C ASP A 13 23.38 21.58 20.42
N TRP A 14 23.60 21.37 19.12
CA TRP A 14 23.14 20.17 18.42
C TRP A 14 23.79 18.90 18.95
N ASN A 15 25.09 18.94 19.25
CA ASN A 15 25.78 17.81 19.87
C ASN A 15 25.26 17.53 21.30
N GLN A 16 24.91 18.57 22.07
CA GLN A 16 24.32 18.39 23.41
C GLN A 16 22.91 17.77 23.35
N LEU A 17 22.05 18.21 22.42
CA LEU A 17 20.72 17.62 22.21
C LEU A 17 20.80 16.16 21.72
N LEU A 18 21.75 15.83 20.83
CA LEU A 18 21.98 14.47 20.37
C LEU A 18 22.53 13.57 21.50
N ALA A 19 23.42 14.10 22.36
CA ALA A 19 23.92 13.38 23.53
C ALA A 19 22.83 13.14 24.58
N ALA A 20 21.96 14.12 24.85
CA ALA A 20 20.82 13.97 25.76
C ALA A 20 19.81 12.91 25.29
N ASN A 21 19.61 12.78 23.98
CA ASN A 21 18.81 11.70 23.38
C ASN A 21 19.49 10.32 23.50
N ALA A 22 20.81 10.26 23.53
CA ALA A 22 21.54 9.01 23.78
C ALA A 22 21.48 8.58 25.25
N THR A 23 21.59 9.50 26.21
CA THR A 23 21.58 9.17 27.65
C THR A 23 20.21 8.70 28.15
N ARG A 24 19.10 9.21 27.60
CA ARG A 24 17.75 8.71 27.94
C ARG A 24 17.54 7.21 27.64
N ARG A 25 18.29 6.60 26.70
CA ARG A 25 18.25 5.14 26.48
C ARG A 25 18.83 4.32 27.63
N GLY A 26 19.62 4.93 28.53
CA GLY A 26 20.15 4.27 29.72
C GLY A 26 19.26 4.39 30.97
N ALA A 27 18.18 5.16 30.92
CA ALA A 27 17.43 5.59 32.11
C ALA A 27 15.90 5.52 31.94
N ALA A 28 15.39 4.32 31.65
CA ALA A 28 14.00 3.94 31.91
C ALA A 28 14.00 2.54 32.57
N PRO A 29 13.20 2.28 33.61
CA PRO A 29 13.39 1.13 34.49
C PRO A 29 12.76 -0.17 33.96
N ASN A 30 13.27 -1.28 34.51
CA ASN A 30 12.89 -2.69 34.38
C ASN A 30 13.53 -3.47 33.21
N ASN A 31 14.27 -4.53 33.59
CA ASN A 31 14.93 -5.55 32.76
C ASN A 31 16.26 -5.22 32.06
N ALA A 32 17.16 -4.49 32.74
CA ALA A 32 18.59 -4.51 32.41
C ALA A 32 19.33 -5.68 33.10
N ARG A 33 19.70 -6.73 32.35
CA ARG A 33 20.75 -7.69 32.77
C ARG A 33 22.13 -7.02 32.55
N PRO A 34 23.10 -7.16 33.47
CA PRO A 34 24.43 -6.58 33.29
C PRO A 34 25.22 -7.31 32.19
N PRO A 35 26.02 -6.59 31.36
CA PRO A 35 26.85 -7.19 30.32
C PRO A 35 28.05 -7.97 30.89
N SER A 36 28.44 -9.04 30.20
CA SER A 36 29.52 -9.95 30.60
C SER A 36 30.93 -9.35 30.46
N ARG A 37 31.82 -9.66 31.41
CA ARG A 37 33.19 -9.10 31.55
C ARG A 37 34.25 -9.81 30.67
N LEU A 38 34.01 -10.04 29.39
CA LEU A 38 34.94 -10.82 28.53
C LEU A 38 35.32 -10.19 27.18
N SER A 39 35.28 -8.87 27.06
CA SER A 39 35.64 -8.15 25.82
C SER A 39 36.61 -6.97 26.04
N THR A 40 37.67 -7.21 26.83
CA THR A 40 38.89 -6.37 26.88
C THR A 40 40.14 -7.24 27.01
N SER A 41 40.64 -7.74 25.88
CA SER A 41 42.03 -8.19 25.69
C SER A 41 42.34 -8.27 24.18
N MET A 42 43.63 -8.29 23.82
CA MET A 42 44.17 -8.49 22.46
C MET A 42 43.99 -7.32 21.47
N ARG A 43 44.92 -6.36 21.53
CA ARG A 43 45.45 -5.59 20.39
C ARG A 43 46.95 -5.89 20.25
N ALA A 44 47.52 -5.50 19.10
CA ALA A 44 48.91 -5.68 18.63
C ALA A 44 49.17 -7.03 17.93
N ASP A 45 50.00 -7.16 16.90
CA ASP A 45 50.52 -6.29 15.81
C ASP A 45 51.53 -7.17 15.02
N SER A 46 51.81 -6.82 13.76
CA SER A 46 53.01 -7.22 12.97
C SER A 46 53.16 -8.66 12.40
N SER A 47 53.32 -8.69 11.06
CA SER A 47 53.79 -9.74 10.12
C SER A 47 55.30 -10.11 10.26
N PRO A 48 55.92 -11.14 9.58
CA PRO A 48 55.55 -11.89 8.33
C PRO A 48 55.74 -13.45 8.42
N GLY A 49 55.72 -14.30 7.37
CA GLY A 49 55.21 -14.19 5.97
C GLY A 49 56.04 -14.91 4.86
N VAL A 50 55.39 -15.76 4.03
CA VAL A 50 55.81 -16.31 2.68
C VAL A 50 56.92 -17.42 2.67
N PRO A 51 57.01 -18.41 1.71
CA PRO A 51 56.12 -18.88 0.62
C PRO A 51 55.72 -20.38 0.59
N ARG A 52 54.79 -20.67 -0.35
CA ARG A 52 54.37 -21.96 -0.98
C ARG A 52 55.42 -23.07 -1.20
N LEU A 53 54.94 -24.31 -1.21
CA LEU A 53 55.25 -25.32 -2.25
C LEU A 53 54.01 -26.21 -2.57
N ALA A 54 54.05 -26.96 -3.67
CA ALA A 54 52.87 -27.59 -4.31
C ALA A 54 52.86 -29.14 -4.25
N SER A 55 51.67 -29.76 -4.42
CA SER A 55 51.39 -31.15 -4.89
C SER A 55 49.91 -31.47 -4.53
N VAL A 56 48.95 -31.56 -5.47
CA VAL A 56 48.62 -32.65 -6.42
C VAL A 56 47.94 -33.88 -5.78
N SER A 57 46.65 -34.04 -6.15
CA SER A 57 45.86 -35.28 -6.32
C SER A 57 45.84 -36.38 -5.25
N SER A 58 44.68 -36.62 -4.63
CA SER A 58 43.85 -37.82 -4.89
C SER A 58 42.54 -37.86 -4.06
N ARG A 59 41.54 -38.55 -4.61
CA ARG A 59 40.28 -39.00 -3.98
C ARG A 59 40.36 -40.55 -3.82
N PRO A 60 39.36 -41.24 -3.23
CA PRO A 60 38.58 -40.98 -2.01
C PRO A 60 38.56 -42.22 -1.07
N ALA A 61 38.07 -42.11 0.18
CA ALA A 61 37.66 -43.31 0.94
C ALA A 61 36.58 -43.02 2.00
N ALA A 62 35.86 -44.09 2.33
CA ALA A 62 34.60 -44.17 3.07
C ALA A 62 34.58 -43.68 4.54
N LEU A 63 33.35 -43.40 4.99
CA LEU A 63 32.94 -43.22 6.39
C LEU A 63 33.13 -44.51 7.21
N PRO A 64 33.29 -44.38 8.53
CA PRO A 64 32.75 -45.34 9.49
C PRO A 64 31.78 -44.66 10.49
N TYR A 65 30.51 -45.08 10.47
CA TYR A 65 29.61 -44.91 11.63
C TYR A 65 29.97 -45.94 12.70
N PRO A 66 29.99 -45.59 14.00
CA PRO A 66 29.90 -46.57 15.07
C PRO A 66 28.43 -46.96 15.28
N VAL A 67 28.14 -48.24 15.09
CA VAL A 67 26.94 -48.90 15.63
C VAL A 67 27.19 -49.13 17.13
N ASN A 68 26.19 -48.98 17.98
CA ASN A 68 26.13 -49.75 19.22
C ASN A 68 24.69 -49.96 19.71
N GLU A 69 24.50 -51.12 20.31
CA GLU A 69 23.22 -51.73 20.66
C GLU A 69 22.65 -51.14 21.98
N GLY A 70 21.33 -51.28 22.18
CA GLY A 70 20.70 -51.04 23.50
C GLY A 70 20.88 -52.22 24.46
N PRO A 71 20.10 -52.36 25.55
CA PRO A 71 18.99 -51.49 25.98
C PRO A 71 18.99 -51.13 27.48
N MET A 72 18.75 -49.87 27.84
CA MET A 72 18.23 -49.47 29.15
C MET A 72 17.43 -48.16 29.02
N THR A 73 16.19 -48.15 29.49
CA THR A 73 15.31 -46.97 29.53
C THR A 73 15.38 -46.30 30.90
N PRO A 74 15.81 -45.04 31.02
CA PRO A 74 15.53 -44.21 32.19
C PRO A 74 14.19 -43.49 31.98
N GLU A 75 13.26 -43.64 32.92
CA GLU A 75 12.05 -42.81 32.97
C GLU A 75 12.42 -41.35 33.22
N VAL A 76 12.34 -40.51 32.17
CA VAL A 76 12.40 -39.05 32.35
C VAL A 76 10.98 -38.52 32.50
N TYR A 77 10.63 -38.29 33.76
CA TYR A 77 9.36 -37.74 34.22
C TYR A 77 9.00 -36.42 33.53
N MET A 78 7.94 -36.42 32.73
CA MET A 78 7.31 -35.21 32.18
C MET A 78 6.27 -34.67 33.18
N PRO A 79 6.31 -33.38 33.56
CA PRO A 79 5.31 -32.79 34.45
C PRO A 79 3.89 -32.80 33.86
N ILE A 80 2.88 -32.83 34.72
CA ILE A 80 1.47 -32.90 34.36
C ILE A 80 0.95 -31.50 33.95
N GLU A 81 0.05 -31.42 32.96
CA GLU A 81 -0.41 -30.16 32.33
C GLU A 81 -1.18 -29.17 33.23
N GLN A 82 -1.31 -29.43 34.55
CA GLN A 82 -2.11 -28.60 35.46
C GLN A 82 -1.42 -27.31 35.90
N ASP A 83 -0.08 -27.21 35.82
CA ASP A 83 0.69 -26.02 36.23
C ASP A 83 0.73 -24.88 35.17
N HIS A 84 -0.01 -25.00 34.07
CA HIS A 84 -0.06 -23.99 33.01
C HIS A 84 -1.39 -23.22 32.90
N GLN A 85 -2.37 -23.50 33.76
CA GLN A 85 -3.62 -22.74 33.82
C GLN A 85 -3.53 -21.59 34.84
N TRP A 86 -3.21 -20.39 34.36
CA TRP A 86 -3.37 -19.18 35.16
C TRP A 86 -4.85 -18.83 35.32
N LEU A 87 -5.41 -19.15 36.49
CA LEU A 87 -6.75 -18.75 36.91
C LEU A 87 -6.65 -17.48 37.77
N PRO A 88 -7.42 -16.40 37.48
CA PRO A 88 -7.45 -15.22 38.33
C PRO A 88 -8.12 -15.54 39.68
N PRO A 89 -7.65 -14.98 40.81
CA PRO A 89 -8.26 -15.22 42.12
C PRO A 89 -9.69 -14.64 42.18
N ALA A 90 -10.64 -15.47 42.60
CA ALA A 90 -12.03 -15.06 42.78
C ALA A 90 -12.16 -14.03 43.92
N ARG A 91 -12.96 -12.97 43.68
CA ARG A 91 -13.36 -12.05 44.74
C ARG A 91 -14.40 -12.73 45.65
N PRO A 92 -14.24 -12.70 46.99
CA PRO A 92 -15.23 -13.28 47.88
C PRO A 92 -16.50 -12.44 47.94
N GLY A 93 -17.65 -13.10 47.78
CA GLY A 93 -18.96 -12.58 48.21
C GLY A 93 -19.87 -12.00 47.12
N GLN A 94 -20.51 -12.87 46.34
CA GLN A 94 -21.95 -12.76 46.00
C GLN A 94 -22.56 -14.17 45.86
N PRO A 95 -23.81 -14.40 46.30
CA PRO A 95 -24.44 -15.73 46.28
C PRO A 95 -24.95 -16.13 44.89
N ILE A 96 -24.88 -17.42 44.60
CA ILE A 96 -25.41 -18.05 43.39
C ILE A 96 -26.92 -18.28 43.54
N VAL A 97 -27.70 -17.83 42.56
CA VAL A 97 -29.09 -18.27 42.35
C VAL A 97 -29.13 -19.07 41.05
N PRO A 98 -29.48 -20.36 41.06
CA PRO A 98 -29.71 -21.14 39.85
C PRO A 98 -31.16 -20.98 39.39
N GLU A 99 -31.39 -20.66 38.12
CA GLU A 99 -32.74 -20.72 37.55
C GLU A 99 -32.77 -21.40 36.17
N TYR A 100 -33.89 -22.05 35.90
CA TYR A 100 -34.01 -23.20 35.01
C TYR A 100 -34.24 -22.84 33.54
N HIS A 101 -33.92 -23.80 32.65
CA HIS A 101 -34.52 -23.86 31.32
C HIS A 101 -36.05 -23.94 31.40
N SER A 102 -36.75 -23.25 30.50
CA SER A 102 -38.00 -23.73 29.92
C SER A 102 -38.24 -23.09 28.56
N ASP A 103 -38.61 -23.94 27.59
CA ASP A 103 -39.01 -23.55 26.24
C ASP A 103 -40.46 -23.03 26.17
N THR A 104 -40.79 -22.55 24.98
CA THR A 104 -42.05 -22.79 24.23
C THR A 104 -43.17 -21.72 24.13
N TYR A 105 -43.62 -21.60 22.87
CA TYR A 105 -44.89 -21.11 22.30
C TYR A 105 -45.26 -19.60 22.33
N ALA A 106 -45.45 -19.08 21.10
CA ALA A 106 -46.39 -17.99 20.79
C ALA A 106 -47.81 -18.57 20.60
N PRO A 107 -48.90 -17.77 20.70
CA PRO A 107 -49.45 -17.18 19.46
C PRO A 107 -50.23 -15.83 19.58
N ALA A 108 -50.36 -15.16 18.42
CA ALA A 108 -51.48 -14.36 17.88
C ALA A 108 -52.31 -13.31 18.70
N SER A 109 -52.19 -12.04 18.26
CA SER A 109 -53.26 -11.12 17.79
C SER A 109 -54.46 -10.64 18.65
N ALA A 110 -54.47 -9.32 18.96
CA ALA A 110 -55.62 -8.37 18.94
C ALA A 110 -55.02 -6.92 18.93
N VAL A 111 -55.28 -5.97 18.02
CA VAL A 111 -56.50 -5.28 17.51
C VAL A 111 -56.97 -4.11 18.40
N VAL A 112 -57.39 -2.99 17.76
CA VAL A 112 -57.89 -1.68 18.30
C VAL A 112 -56.80 -0.67 18.73
N ALA A 113 -56.86 0.66 18.48
CA ALA A 113 -57.38 1.50 17.38
C ALA A 113 -56.95 2.98 17.64
N GLY A 114 -56.99 3.86 16.62
CA GLY A 114 -56.99 5.32 16.82
C GLY A 114 -56.01 6.11 15.95
N GLY A 115 -56.52 6.81 14.92
CA GLY A 115 -55.77 7.78 14.10
C GLY A 115 -55.80 9.21 14.70
N PRO A 116 -55.75 10.31 13.91
CA PRO A 116 -56.09 10.39 12.47
C PRO A 116 -55.06 11.11 11.55
N ASN A 117 -55.14 10.79 10.25
CA ASN A 117 -54.53 11.57 9.16
C ASN A 117 -55.44 12.73 8.69
N ARG A 118 -54.85 13.79 8.14
CA ARG A 118 -55.51 14.78 7.26
C ARG A 118 -54.52 15.30 6.18
N PRO A 119 -54.98 15.93 5.07
CA PRO A 119 -54.50 15.59 3.73
C PRO A 119 -53.80 16.74 2.98
N PRO A 120 -53.25 16.50 1.77
CA PRO A 120 -52.68 17.56 0.92
C PRO A 120 -53.74 18.32 0.09
N PRO A 121 -53.51 19.60 -0.26
CA PRO A 121 -54.33 20.34 -1.23
C PRO A 121 -53.79 20.26 -2.69
N PRO A 122 -54.61 20.60 -3.71
CA PRO A 122 -54.40 20.18 -5.11
C PRO A 122 -53.93 21.29 -6.08
N ALA A 123 -53.69 20.89 -7.33
CA ALA A 123 -53.27 21.75 -8.45
C ALA A 123 -54.42 22.40 -9.25
N ARG A 124 -54.12 23.57 -9.87
CA ARG A 124 -54.73 24.27 -11.03
C ARG A 124 -54.07 25.68 -11.09
N HIS A 125 -53.97 26.45 -12.18
CA HIS A 125 -54.65 26.51 -13.48
C HIS A 125 -53.68 26.84 -14.64
N SER A 126 -54.09 26.56 -15.88
CA SER A 126 -53.49 27.07 -17.12
C SER A 126 -54.00 28.49 -17.45
N PHE A 127 -53.20 29.29 -18.16
CA PHE A 127 -53.71 30.43 -18.94
C PHE A 127 -53.01 30.54 -20.31
N THR A 128 -53.79 30.95 -21.30
CA THR A 128 -53.43 31.13 -22.72
C THR A 128 -53.27 32.61 -23.08
N SER A 129 -52.29 32.93 -23.92
CA SER A 129 -52.21 34.17 -24.72
C SER A 129 -51.45 33.85 -26.02
N THR A 130 -52.15 33.58 -27.14
CA THR A 130 -52.49 34.52 -28.22
C THR A 130 -51.30 35.01 -29.07
N SER A 131 -51.27 34.53 -30.32
CA SER A 131 -50.44 34.98 -31.45
C SER A 131 -50.91 36.32 -32.04
N PRO A 132 -50.07 36.94 -32.90
CA PRO A 132 -50.40 37.01 -34.35
C PRO A 132 -49.22 36.52 -35.24
N THR A 133 -49.32 35.66 -36.26
CA THR A 133 -49.89 35.84 -37.65
C THR A 133 -49.50 37.18 -38.30
N GLU A 134 -48.99 37.29 -39.55
CA GLU A 134 -48.95 36.44 -40.77
C GLU A 134 -47.90 37.05 -41.77
N PRO A 135 -47.72 36.67 -43.07
CA PRO A 135 -48.13 35.47 -43.83
C PRO A 135 -47.05 34.82 -44.75
N ARG A 136 -46.96 33.48 -44.67
CA ARG A 136 -47.04 32.45 -45.74
C ARG A 136 -46.63 32.74 -47.22
N ALA A 137 -45.77 31.88 -47.77
CA ALA A 137 -45.89 31.27 -49.12
C ALA A 137 -45.18 29.89 -49.17
N PRO A 138 -45.65 28.87 -49.94
CA PRO A 138 -45.16 27.48 -49.85
C PRO A 138 -44.38 26.96 -51.07
N GLY A 139 -43.55 25.91 -50.89
CA GLY A 139 -42.93 25.16 -51.99
C GLY A 139 -42.26 23.83 -51.60
N SER A 140 -42.87 22.72 -52.02
CA SER A 140 -42.26 21.43 -52.41
C SER A 140 -41.38 20.59 -51.45
N ARG A 141 -41.84 19.35 -51.21
CA ARG A 141 -41.09 18.13 -50.78
C ARG A 141 -39.99 17.73 -51.80
N PRO A 142 -39.06 16.76 -51.54
CA PRO A 142 -39.13 15.67 -50.56
C PRO A 142 -37.88 15.37 -49.69
N GLU A 143 -38.15 15.02 -48.42
CA GLU A 143 -37.77 13.74 -47.77
C GLU A 143 -36.47 13.02 -48.19
N LEU A 144 -35.41 13.11 -47.36
CA LEU A 144 -34.42 12.04 -47.24
C LEU A 144 -33.69 12.02 -45.87
N VAL A 145 -33.78 10.87 -45.20
CA VAL A 145 -32.88 10.30 -44.15
C VAL A 145 -32.52 11.16 -42.92
N SER A 146 -33.22 10.82 -41.83
CA SER A 146 -32.74 10.74 -40.43
C SER A 146 -31.33 11.25 -40.13
N ARG A 147 -31.23 12.53 -39.75
CA ARG A 147 -30.03 13.09 -39.12
C ARG A 147 -30.17 12.91 -37.61
N ALA A 148 -29.53 11.87 -37.08
CA ALA A 148 -29.51 11.60 -35.64
C ALA A 148 -29.12 12.85 -34.87
N SER A 149 -29.91 13.18 -33.84
CA SER A 149 -29.84 14.44 -33.11
C SER A 149 -28.44 14.70 -32.59
N HIS A 150 -27.98 15.94 -32.75
CA HIS A 150 -26.84 16.46 -32.00
C HIS A 150 -27.16 16.32 -30.50
N ALA A 151 -26.66 15.26 -29.87
CA ALA A 151 -26.71 15.13 -28.44
C ALA A 151 -25.87 16.27 -27.85
N ASN A 152 -26.56 17.21 -27.18
CA ASN A 152 -25.89 18.28 -26.46
C ASN A 152 -24.80 17.68 -25.56
N VAL A 153 -23.61 18.26 -25.61
CA VAL A 153 -22.48 17.90 -24.73
C VAL A 153 -22.81 18.42 -23.34
N ILE A 154 -23.69 17.70 -22.65
CA ILE A 154 -23.93 17.85 -21.22
C ILE A 154 -22.65 17.37 -20.56
N GLY A 155 -21.96 18.26 -19.84
CA GLY A 155 -20.81 17.90 -19.03
C GLY A 155 -21.18 16.85 -17.97
N PRO A 156 -20.19 16.32 -17.23
CA PRO A 156 -20.46 15.22 -16.31
C PRO A 156 -21.45 15.76 -15.28
N THR A 157 -22.63 15.15 -15.21
CA THR A 157 -23.66 15.65 -14.30
C THR A 157 -23.10 15.58 -12.87
N LYS A 158 -23.55 16.48 -11.99
CA LYS A 158 -23.14 16.47 -10.57
C LYS A 158 -23.25 15.05 -9.97
N GLN A 159 -24.26 14.29 -10.40
CA GLN A 159 -24.49 12.90 -10.04
C GLN A 159 -23.44 11.92 -10.58
N GLU A 160 -22.92 12.07 -11.80
CA GLU A 160 -21.85 11.22 -12.34
C GLU A 160 -20.50 11.48 -11.66
N ALA A 161 -20.18 12.75 -11.41
CA ALA A 161 -18.98 13.12 -10.64
C ALA A 161 -19.04 12.61 -9.19
N GLU A 162 -20.18 12.78 -8.51
CA GLU A 162 -20.41 12.23 -7.16
C GLU A 162 -20.48 10.69 -7.16
N ALA A 163 -20.96 10.06 -8.23
CA ALA A 163 -20.95 8.61 -8.38
C ALA A 163 -19.53 8.06 -8.59
N MET A 164 -18.67 8.76 -9.36
CA MET A 164 -17.25 8.42 -9.48
C MET A 164 -16.52 8.58 -8.14
N LEU A 165 -16.81 9.64 -7.38
CA LEU A 165 -16.23 9.84 -6.05
C LEU A 165 -16.67 8.72 -5.07
N LYS A 166 -17.93 8.26 -5.15
CA LYS A 166 -18.47 7.18 -4.30
C LYS A 166 -18.07 5.77 -4.73
N ARG A 167 -17.83 5.52 -6.02
CA ARG A 167 -17.43 4.20 -6.57
C ARG A 167 -15.92 4.02 -6.68
N GLY A 168 -15.15 5.09 -6.53
CA GLY A 168 -13.72 5.12 -6.82
C GLY A 168 -13.45 5.32 -8.32
N LEU A 169 -12.28 5.88 -8.64
CA LEU A 169 -11.84 6.04 -10.03
C LEU A 169 -11.39 4.68 -10.57
N PRO A 170 -11.68 4.34 -11.83
CA PRO A 170 -11.24 3.08 -12.43
C PRO A 170 -9.72 2.98 -12.44
N ASP A 171 -9.20 1.77 -12.22
CA ASP A 171 -7.76 1.54 -12.29
C ASP A 171 -7.23 1.61 -13.72
N CYS A 172 -6.02 2.15 -13.86
CA CYS A 172 -5.39 2.29 -15.16
C CYS A 172 -4.95 0.92 -15.69
N SER A 173 -5.24 0.63 -16.96
CA SER A 173 -4.78 -0.59 -17.63
C SER A 173 -3.32 -0.54 -18.11
N ARG A 174 -2.65 0.61 -17.98
CA ARG A 174 -1.25 0.84 -18.40
C ARG A 174 -0.48 1.75 -17.40
N PRO A 175 -0.40 1.37 -16.11
CA PRO A 175 0.31 2.18 -15.12
C PRO A 175 1.84 2.04 -15.25
N ASP A 176 2.30 0.90 -15.77
CA ASP A 176 3.70 0.57 -15.94
C ASP A 176 4.25 1.08 -17.30
N PRO A 177 5.55 1.41 -17.43
CA PRO A 177 6.13 1.90 -18.68
C PRO A 177 6.16 0.83 -19.79
N ILE A 178 5.44 1.08 -20.88
CA ILE A 178 5.27 0.19 -22.04
C ILE A 178 5.84 0.86 -23.30
N ALA A 179 6.60 0.09 -24.09
CA ALA A 179 7.11 0.48 -25.41
C ALA A 179 6.20 -0.02 -26.54
N ASN A 180 6.44 0.41 -27.79
CA ASN A 180 5.71 0.04 -29.01
C ASN A 180 4.19 0.33 -28.94
N ARG A 181 3.81 1.56 -28.58
CA ARG A 181 2.40 2.01 -28.52
C ARG A 181 2.28 3.46 -28.99
N ASP A 182 1.41 3.70 -29.97
CA ASP A 182 1.20 5.01 -30.60
C ASP A 182 -0.22 5.57 -30.36
N ASP A 183 -0.98 4.91 -29.49
CA ASP A 183 -2.36 5.27 -29.13
C ASP A 183 -2.46 6.19 -27.90
N TRP A 184 -1.37 6.87 -27.53
CA TRP A 184 -1.36 7.79 -26.39
C TRP A 184 -2.08 9.11 -26.67
N TYR A 185 -2.62 9.68 -25.60
CA TYR A 185 -3.12 11.05 -25.54
C TYR A 185 -2.21 11.89 -24.65
N THR A 186 -2.11 13.19 -24.93
CA THR A 186 -1.37 14.14 -24.11
C THR A 186 -2.23 15.38 -23.84
N MET A 187 -1.83 16.18 -22.86
CA MET A 187 -2.58 17.36 -22.42
C MET A 187 -2.02 18.64 -23.05
N VAL A 188 -2.92 19.55 -23.41
CA VAL A 188 -2.55 20.89 -23.87
C VAL A 188 -1.93 21.67 -22.71
N GLY A 189 -0.67 22.08 -22.89
CA GLY A 189 0.15 22.75 -21.87
C GLY A 189 0.98 21.82 -20.98
N ALA A 190 0.85 20.49 -21.10
CA ALA A 190 1.68 19.53 -20.37
C ALA A 190 2.03 18.31 -21.24
N PRO A 191 2.90 18.46 -22.27
CA PRO A 191 3.20 17.41 -23.24
C PRO A 191 3.91 16.19 -22.63
N ALA A 192 4.58 16.35 -21.48
CA ALA A 192 5.22 15.26 -20.75
C ALA A 192 4.22 14.24 -20.16
N LEU A 193 2.96 14.64 -19.94
CA LEU A 193 1.93 13.76 -19.41
C LEU A 193 1.25 12.99 -20.55
N ASN A 194 1.34 11.66 -20.49
CA ASN A 194 0.76 10.74 -21.46
C ASN A 194 -0.37 9.93 -20.81
N PHE A 195 -1.46 9.68 -21.54
CA PHE A 195 -2.67 9.01 -21.07
C PHE A 195 -3.08 7.91 -22.05
N CYS A 196 -3.48 6.75 -21.54
CA CYS A 196 -3.98 5.67 -22.40
C CYS A 196 -5.45 5.92 -22.82
N PRO A 197 -5.90 5.38 -23.97
CA PRO A 197 -7.28 5.58 -24.45
C PRO A 197 -8.34 5.20 -23.43
N LYS A 198 -8.18 4.06 -22.75
CA LYS A 198 -9.11 3.60 -21.70
C LYS A 198 -9.29 4.61 -20.56
N CYS A 199 -8.23 5.34 -20.17
CA CYS A 199 -8.36 6.40 -19.16
C CYS A 199 -9.09 7.63 -19.71
N ILE A 200 -8.82 8.03 -20.96
CA ILE A 200 -9.57 9.12 -21.61
C ILE A 200 -11.05 8.76 -21.74
N GLU A 201 -11.36 7.60 -22.32
CA GLU A 201 -12.73 7.08 -22.52
C GLU A 201 -13.52 6.95 -21.21
N ALA A 202 -12.91 6.37 -20.16
CA ALA A 202 -13.61 6.07 -18.92
C ALA A 202 -13.76 7.28 -17.98
N ILE A 203 -12.83 8.23 -17.98
CA ILE A 203 -12.76 9.31 -16.99
C ILE A 203 -13.03 10.68 -17.62
N PHE A 204 -12.54 10.95 -18.82
CA PHE A 204 -12.50 12.30 -19.40
C PHE A 204 -13.47 12.53 -20.56
N GLU A 205 -13.81 11.51 -21.35
CA GLU A 205 -14.59 11.65 -22.61
C GLU A 205 -15.96 12.32 -22.41
N ARG A 206 -16.65 11.98 -21.31
CA ARG A 206 -17.96 12.56 -20.95
C ARG A 206 -17.83 13.83 -20.09
N THR A 207 -16.65 14.43 -20.02
CA THR A 207 -16.38 15.57 -19.13
C THR A 207 -16.04 16.85 -19.88
N VAL A 208 -16.25 18.00 -19.23
CA VAL A 208 -15.81 19.32 -19.71
C VAL A 208 -14.29 19.41 -19.91
N TYR A 209 -13.52 18.50 -19.31
CA TYR A 209 -12.07 18.45 -19.41
C TYR A 209 -11.57 17.80 -20.71
N ARG A 210 -12.45 17.12 -21.48
CA ARG A 210 -12.06 16.41 -22.72
C ARG A 210 -11.33 17.28 -23.74
N LYS A 211 -11.68 18.58 -23.78
CA LYS A 211 -11.06 19.60 -24.64
C LYS A 211 -9.58 19.87 -24.34
N TYR A 212 -9.09 19.54 -23.13
CA TYR A 212 -7.68 19.70 -22.77
C TYR A 212 -6.80 18.54 -23.23
N PHE A 213 -7.38 17.47 -23.80
CA PHE A 213 -6.64 16.30 -24.28
C PHE A 213 -6.64 16.22 -25.80
N ARG A 214 -5.45 16.00 -26.37
CA ARG A 214 -5.22 15.73 -27.80
C ARG A 214 -4.46 14.41 -27.94
N ARG A 215 -4.47 13.82 -29.13
CA ARG A 215 -3.61 12.66 -29.41
C ARG A 215 -2.14 13.08 -29.27
N ALA A 216 -1.32 12.23 -28.66
CA ALA A 216 0.12 12.49 -28.56
C ALA A 216 0.76 12.46 -29.95
N LEU A 217 1.91 13.11 -30.09
CA LEU A 217 2.78 12.89 -31.24
C LEU A 217 3.28 11.44 -31.21
N PRO A 218 3.50 10.78 -32.37
CA PRO A 218 4.18 9.48 -32.40
C PRO A 218 5.50 9.57 -31.63
N CYS A 219 5.67 8.70 -30.64
CA CYS A 219 6.92 8.60 -29.89
C CYS A 219 7.79 7.50 -30.51
N ASP A 220 9.10 7.58 -30.34
CA ASP A 220 9.99 6.51 -30.80
C ASP A 220 9.55 5.18 -30.19
N LEU A 221 9.35 4.15 -31.02
CA LEU A 221 8.80 2.86 -30.61
C LEU A 221 9.54 2.25 -29.40
N ASN A 222 10.85 2.51 -29.27
CA ASN A 222 11.69 2.02 -28.17
C ASN A 222 11.51 2.79 -26.84
N THR A 223 10.87 3.97 -26.84
CA THR A 223 10.60 4.73 -25.60
C THR A 223 9.49 4.06 -24.78
N LYS A 224 9.77 3.84 -23.49
CA LYS A 224 8.81 3.22 -22.56
C LYS A 224 7.99 4.31 -21.89
N ILE A 225 6.72 4.40 -22.25
CA ILE A 225 5.78 5.42 -21.75
C ILE A 225 4.76 4.76 -20.82
N ALA A 226 4.48 5.42 -19.69
CA ALA A 226 3.45 5.01 -18.75
C ALA A 226 2.25 5.97 -18.82
N CYS A 227 1.05 5.50 -18.49
CA CYS A 227 -0.08 6.40 -18.30
C CYS A 227 0.12 7.22 -17.01
N ALA A 228 0.07 8.55 -17.12
CA ALA A 228 0.12 9.49 -16.01
C ALA A 228 -0.97 9.19 -14.96
N PHE A 229 -2.14 8.69 -15.38
CA PHE A 229 -3.21 8.27 -14.47
C PHE A 229 -2.89 6.99 -13.65
N GLY A 230 -1.78 6.30 -13.95
CA GLY A 230 -1.19 5.30 -13.06
C GLY A 230 -0.50 5.90 -11.83
N SER A 231 -0.14 7.20 -11.88
CA SER A 231 0.42 7.92 -10.73
C SER A 231 -0.68 8.29 -9.74
N PRO A 232 -0.55 7.96 -8.43
CA PRO A 232 -1.56 8.34 -7.44
C PRO A 232 -1.65 9.86 -7.28
N TRP A 233 -0.56 10.60 -7.50
CA TRP A 233 -0.56 12.07 -7.47
C TRP A 233 -1.49 12.67 -8.53
N ILE A 234 -1.54 12.09 -9.74
CA ILE A 234 -2.44 12.53 -10.82
C ILE A 234 -3.90 12.12 -10.52
N ARG A 235 -4.13 10.94 -9.94
CA ARG A 235 -5.47 10.52 -9.48
C ARG A 235 -5.99 11.45 -8.37
N LEU A 236 -5.14 11.86 -7.43
CA LEU A 236 -5.47 12.84 -6.39
C LEU A 236 -5.75 14.22 -7.00
N ALA A 237 -4.92 14.70 -7.94
CA ALA A 237 -5.16 15.96 -8.64
C ALA A 237 -6.54 15.97 -9.33
N TYR A 238 -6.95 14.86 -9.96
CA TYR A 238 -8.28 14.72 -10.53
C TYR A 238 -9.38 14.79 -9.47
N LEU A 239 -9.25 14.03 -8.37
CA LEU A 239 -10.21 14.06 -7.27
C LEU A 239 -10.41 15.47 -6.71
N LEU A 240 -9.32 16.18 -6.44
CA LEU A 240 -9.37 17.56 -5.92
C LEU A 240 -9.98 18.52 -6.95
N THR A 241 -9.62 18.40 -8.23
CA THR A 241 -10.22 19.19 -9.32
C THR A 241 -11.74 19.01 -9.36
N VAL A 242 -12.24 17.78 -9.25
CA VAL A 242 -13.68 17.47 -9.25
C VAL A 242 -14.37 17.92 -7.96
N GLN A 243 -13.77 17.66 -6.80
CA GLN A 243 -14.30 18.02 -5.48
C GLN A 243 -14.41 19.54 -5.30
N GLN A 244 -13.37 20.27 -5.69
CA GLN A 244 -13.31 21.75 -5.64
C GLN A 244 -13.99 22.43 -6.84
N ARG A 245 -14.46 21.64 -7.83
CA ARG A 245 -15.11 22.11 -9.07
C ARG A 245 -14.28 23.11 -9.87
N LEU A 246 -12.97 22.87 -9.98
CA LEU A 246 -12.08 23.72 -10.77
C LEU A 246 -12.42 23.58 -12.26
N ALA A 247 -12.53 24.69 -12.99
CA ALA A 247 -12.85 24.68 -14.42
C ALA A 247 -11.73 24.12 -15.31
N ASP A 248 -10.50 24.09 -14.79
CA ASP A 248 -9.25 23.79 -15.50
C ASP A 248 -8.42 22.73 -14.79
N LEU A 249 -7.67 21.94 -15.57
CA LEU A 249 -6.70 20.97 -15.08
C LEU A 249 -5.36 21.60 -14.61
N GLN A 250 -5.40 22.76 -13.94
CA GLN A 250 -4.17 23.46 -13.50
C GLN A 250 -3.30 22.57 -12.60
N LEU A 251 -3.90 21.85 -11.65
CA LEU A 251 -3.18 20.93 -10.76
C LEU A 251 -2.38 19.86 -11.52
N PHE A 252 -2.81 19.44 -12.72
CA PHE A 252 -2.03 18.50 -13.50
C PHE A 252 -0.83 19.17 -14.18
N ARG A 253 -0.96 20.44 -14.60
CA ARG A 253 0.16 21.24 -15.12
C ARG A 253 1.19 21.49 -14.03
N ASP A 254 0.77 21.93 -12.85
CA ASP A 254 1.64 22.09 -11.67
C ASP A 254 2.44 20.80 -11.36
N LEU A 255 1.79 19.62 -11.42
CA LEU A 255 2.46 18.34 -11.22
C LEU A 255 3.44 17.99 -12.36
N ALA A 256 3.08 18.29 -13.62
CA ALA A 256 3.97 18.09 -14.77
C ALA A 256 5.21 18.99 -14.68
N ASP A 257 5.04 20.24 -14.27
CA ASP A 257 6.13 21.20 -14.09
C ASP A 257 7.05 20.79 -12.94
N ILE A 258 6.52 20.22 -11.85
CA ILE A 258 7.35 19.60 -10.81
C ILE A 258 8.15 18.42 -11.37
N ASP A 259 7.51 17.51 -12.12
CA ASP A 259 8.18 16.33 -12.68
C ASP A 259 9.19 16.68 -13.79
N ALA A 260 9.05 17.82 -14.45
CA ALA A 260 10.02 18.33 -15.43
C ALA A 260 11.23 19.04 -14.77
N ASN A 261 11.02 19.71 -13.64
CA ASN A 261 12.05 20.56 -12.98
C ASN A 261 12.70 19.91 -11.75
N SER A 262 12.36 18.67 -11.39
CA SER A 262 12.92 17.99 -10.22
C SER A 262 13.20 16.51 -10.48
N ASP A 263 14.17 15.97 -9.76
CA ASP A 263 14.52 14.55 -9.89
C ASP A 263 13.32 13.64 -9.55
N PRO A 264 13.05 12.57 -10.32
CA PRO A 264 11.96 11.65 -10.01
C PRO A 264 12.18 10.97 -8.65
N CYS A 265 11.12 10.81 -7.86
CA CYS A 265 11.17 10.14 -6.55
C CYS A 265 11.92 8.79 -6.64
N PRO A 266 12.85 8.47 -5.72
CA PRO A 266 13.63 7.22 -5.75
C PRO A 266 12.80 5.96 -5.45
N LYS A 267 11.49 6.12 -5.17
CA LYS A 267 10.55 5.03 -4.85
C LYS A 267 11.06 4.23 -3.66
N GLY A 268 11.45 2.96 -3.87
CA GLY A 268 12.02 2.08 -2.84
C GLY A 268 13.56 2.05 -2.80
N GLN A 269 14.25 2.72 -3.71
CA GLN A 269 15.73 2.75 -3.73
C GLN A 269 16.28 3.76 -2.72
N GLU A 270 17.48 3.49 -2.22
CA GLU A 270 18.24 4.42 -1.40
C GLU A 270 18.97 5.45 -2.24
N ALA A 271 18.73 6.73 -1.97
CA ALA A 271 19.35 7.84 -2.68
C ALA A 271 19.99 8.84 -1.71
N VAL A 272 21.01 9.55 -2.20
CA VAL A 272 21.59 10.72 -1.54
C VAL A 272 20.96 11.96 -2.17
N ARG A 273 20.04 12.61 -1.45
CA ARG A 273 19.29 13.80 -1.90
C ARG A 273 18.86 14.63 -0.71
N VAL A 274 18.50 15.90 -0.94
CA VAL A 274 17.89 16.74 0.07
C VAL A 274 16.60 16.10 0.59
N TRP A 275 16.63 15.70 1.86
CA TRP A 275 15.53 15.03 2.54
C TRP A 275 14.73 16.00 3.40
N TYR A 276 13.42 15.78 3.45
CA TYR A 276 12.48 16.50 4.30
C TYR A 276 11.97 15.56 5.39
N GLY A 277 11.80 16.08 6.60
CA GLY A 277 11.28 15.36 7.75
C GLY A 277 10.01 16.02 8.29
N LEU A 278 9.31 15.26 9.14
CA LEU A 278 8.18 15.73 9.93
C LEU A 278 8.68 16.14 11.32
N LYS A 279 8.14 17.22 11.89
CA LYS A 279 8.40 17.59 13.28
C LYS A 279 7.28 17.14 14.20
N ASP A 280 7.65 16.70 15.40
CA ASP A 280 6.74 16.48 16.52
C ASP A 280 6.38 17.79 17.25
N ASN A 281 5.60 17.67 18.33
CA ASN A 281 5.22 18.80 19.18
C ASN A 281 6.37 19.35 20.06
N GLU A 282 7.47 18.59 20.21
CA GLU A 282 8.69 19.04 20.88
C GLU A 282 9.64 19.79 19.91
N GLY A 283 9.30 19.79 18.61
CA GLY A 283 10.08 20.40 17.53
C GLY A 283 11.20 19.52 16.98
N LEU A 284 11.31 18.28 17.45
CA LEU A 284 12.27 17.27 17.00
C LEU A 284 11.76 16.58 15.73
N PHE A 285 12.68 16.03 14.95
CA PHE A 285 12.32 15.30 13.73
C PHE A 285 11.97 13.84 14.04
N VAL A 286 10.82 13.39 13.51
CA VAL A 286 10.42 11.98 13.57
C VAL A 286 11.49 11.13 12.88
N ARG A 287 12.04 10.18 13.64
CA ARG A 287 13.11 9.28 13.17
C ARG A 287 12.61 8.39 12.05
N ASP A 288 13.49 8.05 11.12
CA ASP A 288 13.24 7.05 10.05
C ASP A 288 12.03 7.38 9.12
N PHE A 289 11.46 8.58 9.24
CA PHE A 289 10.54 9.21 8.30
C PHE A 289 11.25 10.26 7.46
N GLN A 290 11.40 10.03 6.15
CA GLN A 290 11.98 11.01 5.22
C GLN A 290 11.24 11.05 3.89
N VAL A 291 10.99 12.26 3.40
CA VAL A 291 10.28 12.52 2.15
C VAL A 291 11.22 13.21 1.17
N CYS A 292 11.18 12.80 -0.09
CA CYS A 292 11.96 13.47 -1.13
C CYS A 292 11.34 14.82 -1.51
N TYR A 293 12.18 15.77 -1.97
CA TYR A 293 11.74 17.10 -2.42
C TYR A 293 10.51 17.05 -3.34
N THR A 294 10.52 16.13 -4.31
CA THR A 294 9.48 15.98 -5.34
C THR A 294 8.12 15.65 -4.74
N ASP A 295 8.03 14.66 -3.85
CA ASP A 295 6.78 14.29 -3.20
C ASP A 295 6.27 15.39 -2.25
N VAL A 296 7.17 16.11 -1.55
CA VAL A 296 6.79 17.29 -0.75
C VAL A 296 6.19 18.38 -1.64
N ARG A 297 6.82 18.73 -2.77
CA ARG A 297 6.30 19.78 -3.65
C ARG A 297 4.98 19.40 -4.31
N LYS A 298 4.77 18.13 -4.66
CA LYS A 298 3.48 17.64 -5.14
C LYS A 298 2.40 17.79 -4.08
N LEU A 299 2.70 17.42 -2.83
CA LEU A 299 1.79 17.55 -1.71
C LEU A 299 1.46 19.02 -1.42
N GLU A 300 2.45 19.92 -1.36
CA GLU A 300 2.22 21.35 -1.12
C GLU A 300 1.42 22.05 -2.23
N ARG A 301 1.57 21.61 -3.50
CA ARG A 301 0.75 22.13 -4.62
C ARG A 301 -0.68 21.61 -4.59
N LEU A 302 -0.88 20.35 -4.26
CA LEU A 302 -2.22 19.74 -4.19
C LEU A 302 -2.99 20.17 -2.94
N LEU A 303 -2.31 20.34 -1.80
CA LEU A 303 -2.90 20.61 -0.50
C LEU A 303 -2.20 21.83 0.16
N PRO A 304 -2.55 23.08 -0.23
CA PRO A 304 -1.81 24.28 0.16
C PRO A 304 -1.67 24.55 1.67
N THR A 305 -2.55 23.98 2.51
CA THR A 305 -2.46 24.08 3.98
C THR A 305 -1.20 23.40 4.56
N PHE A 306 -0.54 22.54 3.78
CA PHE A 306 0.67 21.83 4.17
C PHE A 306 1.97 22.52 3.73
N SER A 307 1.89 23.73 3.16
CA SER A 307 3.07 24.54 2.83
C SER A 307 3.96 24.74 4.06
N GLY A 308 5.20 24.24 4.01
CA GLY A 308 6.16 24.29 5.13
C GLY A 308 5.90 23.31 6.29
N PHE A 309 4.92 22.41 6.18
CA PHE A 309 4.65 21.35 7.17
C PHE A 309 5.80 20.33 7.22
N PHE A 310 6.30 19.93 6.05
CA PHE A 310 7.53 19.14 5.93
C PHE A 310 8.73 20.07 5.87
N GLN A 311 9.70 19.87 6.76
CA GLN A 311 10.86 20.76 6.90
C GLN A 311 12.13 20.04 6.46
N LYS A 312 13.03 20.75 5.77
CA LYS A 312 14.31 20.19 5.31
C LYS A 312 15.14 19.71 6.52
N LEU A 313 15.66 18.48 6.43
CA LEU A 313 16.50 17.91 7.48
C LEU A 313 17.85 18.65 7.59
N PRO A 314 18.43 18.78 8.79
CA PRO A 314 19.71 19.44 9.00
C PRO A 314 20.86 18.72 8.27
N GLY A 315 21.93 19.48 7.99
CA GLY A 315 22.94 19.20 6.95
C GLY A 315 23.34 17.74 6.78
N ARG A 316 23.96 17.12 7.80
CA ARG A 316 24.48 15.73 7.70
C ARG A 316 23.38 14.72 7.38
N SER A 317 22.25 14.79 8.08
CA SER A 317 21.10 13.89 7.89
C SER A 317 20.35 14.10 6.57
N SER A 318 20.60 15.22 5.89
CA SER A 318 20.10 15.58 4.56
C SER A 318 20.94 14.99 3.40
N TRP A 319 22.07 14.33 3.67
CA TRP A 319 22.92 13.70 2.63
C TRP A 319 23.16 12.19 2.87
N GLU A 320 22.44 11.60 3.83
CA GLU A 320 22.44 10.17 4.07
C GLU A 320 21.65 9.41 2.97
N LYS A 321 22.07 8.18 2.69
CA LYS A 321 21.33 7.24 1.82
C LYS A 321 20.03 6.82 2.51
N LYS A 322 18.89 7.27 1.98
CA LYS A 322 17.56 7.00 2.57
C LYS A 322 16.54 6.69 1.48
N ARG A 323 15.37 6.18 1.89
CA ARG A 323 14.24 5.82 1.00
C ARG A 323 13.09 6.80 1.28
N CYS A 324 12.31 7.17 0.26
CA CYS A 324 11.14 8.03 0.48
C CYS A 324 10.05 7.26 1.25
N SER A 325 9.56 7.80 2.36
CA SER A 325 8.46 7.25 3.16
C SER A 325 7.09 7.43 2.50
N LEU A 326 6.91 8.42 1.61
CA LEU A 326 5.71 8.63 0.79
C LEU A 326 5.78 7.89 -0.57
N ARG A 327 6.47 6.75 -0.64
CA ARG A 327 6.58 5.95 -1.88
C ARG A 327 5.24 5.28 -2.21
N ALA A 328 4.69 5.57 -3.39
CA ALA A 328 3.45 4.98 -3.91
C ALA A 328 3.42 3.43 -3.98
N ALA A 329 4.58 2.78 -3.90
CA ALA A 329 4.73 1.33 -3.96
C ALA A 329 4.37 0.60 -2.65
N THR A 330 3.92 1.29 -1.59
CA THR A 330 3.67 0.68 -0.27
C THR A 330 2.25 0.87 0.21
N ASN A 331 1.82 -0.01 1.10
CA ASN A 331 0.50 0.05 1.70
C ASN A 331 0.37 1.24 2.68
N ARG A 332 1.50 1.71 3.23
CA ARG A 332 1.59 2.93 4.05
C ARG A 332 1.15 4.18 3.30
N PHE A 333 1.46 4.29 2.00
CA PHE A 333 1.20 5.49 1.21
C PHE A 333 -0.27 5.92 1.23
N THR A 334 -1.21 4.99 0.99
CA THR A 334 -2.65 5.30 1.00
C THR A 334 -3.12 5.74 2.38
N GLN A 335 -2.64 5.11 3.45
CA GLN A 335 -3.03 5.44 4.82
C GLN A 335 -2.49 6.83 5.21
N TYR A 336 -1.21 7.11 4.93
CA TYR A 336 -0.63 8.43 5.11
C TYR A 336 -1.37 9.51 4.31
N LEU A 337 -1.65 9.25 3.03
CA LEU A 337 -2.31 10.21 2.16
C LEU A 337 -3.75 10.51 2.60
N ASN A 338 -4.50 9.49 3.02
CA ASN A 338 -5.86 9.68 3.55
C ASN A 338 -5.83 10.58 4.81
N THR A 339 -4.96 10.30 5.78
CA THR A 339 -4.84 11.14 6.99
C THR A 339 -4.38 12.57 6.66
N ILE A 340 -3.49 12.75 5.68
CA ILE A 340 -3.08 14.09 5.21
C ILE A 340 -4.26 14.83 4.54
N ILE A 341 -5.10 14.15 3.76
CA ILE A 341 -6.31 14.73 3.15
C ILE A 341 -7.37 15.07 4.21
N GLU A 342 -7.64 14.17 5.16
CA GLU A 342 -8.55 14.42 6.29
C GLU A 342 -8.09 15.64 7.11
N MET A 343 -6.79 15.75 7.37
CA MET A 343 -6.19 16.92 8.03
C MET A 343 -6.24 18.18 7.16
N HIS A 344 -6.14 18.07 5.82
CA HIS A 344 -6.34 19.20 4.91
C HIS A 344 -7.77 19.74 5.02
N ASP A 345 -8.77 18.86 4.89
CA ASP A 345 -10.18 19.24 4.89
C ASP A 345 -10.59 19.82 6.25
N GLN A 346 -10.08 19.27 7.36
CA GLN A 346 -10.25 19.85 8.71
C GLN A 346 -9.60 21.24 8.82
N ALA A 347 -8.33 21.38 8.45
CA ALA A 347 -7.60 22.66 8.50
C ALA A 347 -8.25 23.74 7.62
N HIS A 348 -8.71 23.36 6.43
CA HIS A 348 -9.41 24.23 5.49
C HIS A 348 -10.77 24.68 6.05
N THR A 349 -11.54 23.77 6.63
CA THR A 349 -12.85 24.06 7.24
C THR A 349 -12.70 24.98 8.46
N LEU A 350 -11.72 24.73 9.32
CA LEU A 350 -11.46 25.51 10.53
C LEU A 350 -10.67 26.81 10.27
N ARG A 351 -10.09 26.97 9.06
CA ARG A 351 -9.17 28.06 8.68
C ARG A 351 -7.95 28.17 9.60
N THR A 352 -7.48 27.04 10.13
CA THR A 352 -6.28 26.93 10.98
C THR A 352 -5.17 26.21 10.25
N LEU A 353 -3.94 26.25 10.79
CA LEU A 353 -2.89 25.33 10.32
C LEU A 353 -3.25 23.89 10.71
N PRO A 354 -2.83 22.87 9.91
CA PRO A 354 -3.05 21.47 10.26
C PRO A 354 -2.20 21.09 11.49
N ASN A 355 -2.84 20.45 12.47
CA ASN A 355 -2.16 19.90 13.64
C ASN A 355 -1.32 18.67 13.21
N PRO A 356 0.01 18.64 13.41
CA PRO A 356 0.84 17.52 12.97
C PRO A 356 0.59 16.22 13.76
N MET A 357 0.08 16.30 15.00
CA MET A 357 0.09 15.16 15.94
C MET A 357 -0.63 13.88 15.46
N PRO A 358 -1.83 13.93 14.84
CA PRO A 358 -2.48 12.71 14.34
C PRO A 358 -1.62 11.98 13.29
N PHE A 359 -0.90 12.74 12.44
CA PHE A 359 -0.01 12.19 11.44
C PHE A 359 1.31 11.70 12.03
N VAL A 360 1.89 12.42 13.01
CA VAL A 360 3.08 11.98 13.76
C VAL A 360 2.83 10.62 14.41
N LEU A 361 1.74 10.49 15.17
CA LEU A 361 1.39 9.24 15.87
C LEU A 361 1.14 8.08 14.89
N LEU A 362 0.51 8.34 13.74
CA LEU A 362 0.33 7.34 12.69
C LEU A 362 1.68 6.91 12.10
N VAL A 363 2.57 7.86 11.80
CA VAL A 363 3.90 7.58 11.25
C VAL A 363 4.74 6.77 12.23
N GLU A 364 4.81 7.16 13.50
CA GLU A 364 5.53 6.43 14.54
C GLU A 364 5.00 5.00 14.70
N ARG A 365 3.67 4.85 14.82
CA ARG A 365 3.00 3.54 14.89
C ARG A 365 3.31 2.65 13.68
N LYS A 366 3.39 3.21 12.47
CA LYS A 366 3.75 2.44 11.26
C LYS A 366 5.24 2.16 11.14
N LEU A 367 6.11 3.03 11.65
CA LEU A 367 7.56 2.81 11.64
C LEU A 367 8.01 1.75 12.65
N SER A 368 7.26 1.51 13.73
CA SER A 368 7.53 0.38 14.63
C SER A 368 7.24 -1.00 14.02
N LEU A 369 6.46 -1.08 12.93
CA LEU A 369 6.08 -2.36 12.30
C LEU A 369 6.96 -2.71 11.10
N ARG A 370 7.17 -4.00 10.85
CA ARG A 370 7.82 -4.48 9.62
C ARG A 370 6.96 -4.19 8.39
N GLU A 371 7.58 -3.58 7.38
CA GLU A 371 6.95 -3.30 6.09
C GLU A 371 6.44 -4.57 5.39
N CYS A 372 5.29 -4.49 4.73
CA CYS A 372 4.76 -5.59 3.93
C CYS A 372 5.61 -5.78 2.66
N GLU A 373 6.45 -6.81 2.64
CA GLU A 373 7.25 -7.22 1.47
C GLU A 373 6.44 -7.94 0.38
N ARG A 374 5.11 -7.94 0.50
CA ARG A 374 4.16 -8.47 -0.49
C ARG A 374 4.43 -9.93 -0.86
N ASP A 375 4.82 -10.18 -2.10
CA ASP A 375 5.08 -11.47 -2.76
C ASP A 375 6.53 -11.97 -2.58
N SER A 376 7.41 -11.16 -1.97
CA SER A 376 8.77 -11.59 -1.62
C SER A 376 8.73 -12.77 -0.66
N LEU A 377 9.48 -13.84 -0.96
CA LEU A 377 9.64 -14.97 -0.06
C LEU A 377 10.75 -14.67 0.97
N ILE A 378 10.35 -14.53 2.23
CA ILE A 378 11.26 -14.33 3.35
C ILE A 378 11.57 -15.70 3.99
N LEU A 379 12.82 -16.14 3.89
CA LEU A 379 13.33 -17.31 4.63
C LEU A 379 13.45 -16.98 6.12
N GLY A 380 12.89 -17.82 6.98
CA GLY A 380 12.88 -17.60 8.43
C GLY A 380 12.09 -16.37 8.89
N GLY A 381 11.20 -15.85 8.04
CA GLY A 381 10.37 -14.68 8.36
C GLY A 381 9.45 -14.93 9.55
N LEU A 382 9.21 -13.89 10.34
CA LEU A 382 8.21 -13.89 11.41
C LEU A 382 6.85 -13.46 10.85
N TRP A 383 5.79 -14.20 11.19
CA TRP A 383 4.45 -14.05 10.62
C TRP A 383 3.36 -14.22 11.68
N HIS A 384 2.22 -13.57 11.47
CA HIS A 384 0.96 -14.00 12.06
C HIS A 384 0.32 -15.05 11.15
N TYR A 385 -0.18 -16.14 11.72
CA TYR A 385 -0.93 -17.16 11.01
C TYR A 385 -1.94 -17.82 11.96
N ILE A 386 -2.85 -18.62 11.41
CA ILE A 386 -3.73 -19.49 12.19
C ILE A 386 -3.04 -20.86 12.27
N PRO A 387 -2.83 -21.47 13.45
CA PRO A 387 -2.17 -22.79 13.55
C PRO A 387 -2.82 -23.90 12.72
N ALA A 388 -4.16 -23.87 12.57
CA ALA A 388 -4.90 -24.79 11.71
C ALA A 388 -4.78 -24.48 10.19
N VAL A 389 -4.20 -23.34 9.82
CA VAL A 389 -4.02 -22.87 8.44
C VAL A 389 -2.62 -22.21 8.28
N PRO A 390 -1.53 -22.98 8.39
CA PRO A 390 -0.17 -22.41 8.32
C PRO A 390 0.16 -21.81 6.95
N ALA A 391 -0.53 -22.22 5.88
CA ALA A 391 -0.41 -21.61 4.56
C ALA A 391 -0.97 -20.17 4.46
N PHE A 392 -1.67 -19.67 5.49
CA PHE A 392 -2.22 -18.31 5.51
C PHE A 392 -1.40 -17.39 6.44
N THR A 393 -0.29 -16.91 5.90
CA THR A 393 0.70 -16.07 6.59
C THR A 393 0.47 -14.59 6.32
N VAL A 394 0.64 -13.78 7.36
CA VAL A 394 0.28 -12.36 7.38
C VAL A 394 1.39 -11.57 8.06
N CYS A 395 1.87 -10.50 7.42
CA CYS A 395 2.83 -9.59 8.05
C CYS A 395 2.14 -8.68 9.08
N GLU A 396 2.94 -8.12 9.98
CA GLU A 396 2.50 -7.22 11.05
C GLU A 396 1.61 -6.07 10.55
N GLU A 397 1.98 -5.39 9.45
CA GLU A 397 1.15 -4.35 8.82
C GLU A 397 -0.24 -4.82 8.38
N CYS A 398 -0.31 -5.96 7.70
CA CYS A 398 -1.59 -6.48 7.20
C CYS A 398 -2.42 -7.09 8.33
N TYR A 399 -1.78 -7.56 9.40
CA TYR A 399 -2.48 -7.95 10.63
C TYR A 399 -3.13 -6.73 11.28
N GLU A 400 -2.39 -5.64 11.49
CA GLU A 400 -2.92 -4.40 12.06
C GLU A 400 -4.03 -3.77 11.19
N GLU A 401 -3.85 -3.74 9.88
CA GLU A 401 -4.80 -3.11 8.95
C GLU A 401 -6.11 -3.91 8.80
N VAL A 402 -6.04 -5.24 8.75
CA VAL A 402 -7.17 -6.09 8.32
C VAL A 402 -7.67 -7.04 9.41
N ILE A 403 -6.80 -7.54 10.29
CA ILE A 403 -7.15 -8.58 11.28
C ILE A 403 -7.46 -7.95 12.64
N GLU A 404 -6.62 -7.03 13.15
CA GLU A 404 -6.81 -6.35 14.43
C GLU A 404 -8.22 -5.72 14.59
N PRO A 405 -8.80 -5.06 13.56
CA PRO A 405 -10.16 -4.52 13.65
C PRO A 405 -11.23 -5.61 13.80
N GLU A 406 -11.04 -6.78 13.18
CA GLU A 406 -11.98 -7.91 13.23
C GLU A 406 -11.83 -8.71 14.53
N VAL A 407 -10.60 -8.83 15.08
CA VAL A 407 -10.36 -9.32 16.45
C VAL A 407 -11.09 -8.45 17.45
N ARG A 408 -11.00 -7.12 17.33
CA ARG A 408 -11.65 -6.15 18.22
C ARG A 408 -13.19 -6.18 18.13
N LYS A 409 -13.75 -6.49 16.95
CA LYS A 409 -15.19 -6.78 16.76
C LYS A 409 -15.63 -8.14 17.35
N GLY A 410 -14.68 -8.98 17.74
CA GLY A 410 -14.95 -10.26 18.38
C GLY A 410 -15.06 -11.46 17.43
N VAL A 411 -14.68 -11.35 16.16
CA VAL A 411 -14.85 -12.39 15.13
C VAL A 411 -14.01 -13.64 15.43
N ASP A 412 -14.64 -14.82 15.40
CA ASP A 412 -14.00 -16.11 15.75
C ASP A 412 -12.77 -16.43 14.90
N ILE A 413 -12.85 -16.31 13.57
CA ILE A 413 -11.72 -16.60 12.68
C ILE A 413 -10.56 -15.63 12.92
N ALA A 414 -10.84 -14.35 13.20
CA ALA A 414 -9.82 -13.37 13.48
C ALA A 414 -9.12 -13.65 14.83
N LYS A 415 -9.86 -14.08 15.85
CA LYS A 415 -9.32 -14.50 17.16
C LYS A 415 -8.42 -15.74 17.09
N ARG A 416 -8.51 -16.56 16.04
CA ARG A 416 -7.67 -17.77 15.86
C ARG A 416 -6.27 -17.49 15.33
N PHE A 417 -5.93 -16.25 15.02
CA PHE A 417 -4.56 -15.86 14.69
C PHE A 417 -3.68 -15.80 15.94
N ASN A 418 -2.41 -16.17 15.78
CA ASN A 418 -1.39 -15.92 16.78
C ASN A 418 -1.23 -14.40 16.98
N GLN A 419 -1.43 -13.91 18.21
CA GLN A 419 -1.31 -12.49 18.56
C GLN A 419 0.14 -12.00 18.47
N THR A 420 1.11 -12.88 18.70
CA THR A 420 2.54 -12.62 18.52
C THR A 420 3.01 -13.16 17.18
N ILE A 421 3.95 -12.45 16.54
CA ILE A 421 4.64 -12.95 15.35
C ILE A 421 5.46 -14.18 15.72
N GLN A 422 5.38 -15.23 14.89
CA GLN A 422 6.09 -16.50 15.08
C GLN A 422 6.76 -16.91 13.76
N PRO A 423 7.88 -17.64 13.78
CA PRO A 423 8.43 -18.23 12.57
C PRO A 423 7.43 -19.23 11.98
N ALA A 424 7.21 -19.17 10.67
CA ALA A 424 6.40 -20.16 9.98
C ALA A 424 7.23 -21.43 9.74
N TYR A 425 6.79 -22.55 10.30
CA TYR A 425 7.53 -23.82 10.27
C TYR A 425 7.19 -24.64 9.00
N GLY A 426 8.19 -25.35 8.47
CA GLY A 426 8.04 -26.23 7.29
C GLY A 426 8.39 -25.60 5.95
N GLU A 427 9.12 -24.48 5.95
CA GLU A 427 9.37 -23.67 4.74
C GLU A 427 10.80 -23.79 4.23
N SER A 428 11.01 -24.48 3.11
CA SER A 428 12.33 -24.62 2.47
C SER A 428 12.70 -23.47 1.52
N ILE A 429 11.72 -22.70 1.04
CA ILE A 429 11.89 -21.64 0.03
C ILE A 429 11.54 -20.25 0.61
N GLY A 430 11.05 -20.19 1.85
CA GLY A 430 10.56 -18.96 2.50
C GLY A 430 9.14 -18.59 2.08
N THR A 431 8.55 -17.58 2.71
CA THR A 431 7.11 -17.27 2.61
C THR A 431 6.82 -15.78 2.44
N SER A 432 5.67 -15.47 1.85
CA SER A 432 5.16 -14.14 1.56
C SER A 432 3.95 -13.76 2.44
N CYS A 433 3.44 -12.53 2.28
CA CYS A 433 2.21 -12.09 2.93
C CYS A 433 0.97 -12.42 2.09
N GLN A 434 0.10 -13.33 2.54
CA GLN A 434 -1.10 -13.67 1.78
C GLN A 434 -2.13 -12.52 1.74
N LEU A 435 -2.13 -11.61 2.73
CA LEU A 435 -3.05 -10.47 2.78
C LEU A 435 -2.61 -9.22 1.99
N TYR A 436 -1.52 -9.23 1.22
CA TYR A 436 -1.28 -8.10 0.29
C TYR A 436 -2.30 -8.11 -0.87
N SER A 437 -2.71 -9.29 -1.32
CA SER A 437 -3.61 -9.46 -2.48
C SER A 437 -5.04 -8.99 -2.18
N ALA A 438 -5.63 -8.23 -3.11
CA ALA A 438 -7.02 -7.81 -3.05
C ALA A 438 -7.99 -9.00 -3.17
N ARG A 439 -7.65 -10.02 -3.95
CA ARG A 439 -8.36 -11.32 -4.02
C ARG A 439 -8.33 -12.03 -2.67
N MET A 440 -7.19 -12.11 -1.99
CA MET A 440 -7.12 -12.76 -0.67
C MET A 440 -7.81 -11.96 0.43
N ARG A 441 -7.76 -10.62 0.40
CA ARG A 441 -8.59 -9.78 1.28
C ARG A 441 -10.09 -10.05 1.09
N ARG A 442 -10.56 -10.22 -0.16
CA ARG A 442 -11.95 -10.63 -0.47
C ARG A 442 -12.27 -12.04 0.02
N VAL A 443 -11.35 -13.00 -0.13
CA VAL A 443 -11.48 -14.37 0.41
C VAL A 443 -11.61 -14.34 1.93
N PHE A 444 -10.74 -13.61 2.62
CA PHE A 444 -10.76 -13.48 4.09
C PHE A 444 -12.05 -12.82 4.59
N ALA A 445 -12.46 -11.70 3.99
CA ALA A 445 -13.71 -11.02 4.33
C ALA A 445 -14.96 -11.90 4.08
N ARG A 446 -14.91 -12.80 3.09
CA ARG A 446 -15.95 -13.82 2.89
C ARG A 446 -15.90 -14.90 3.96
N SER A 447 -14.72 -15.46 4.26
CA SER A 447 -14.54 -16.45 5.32
C SER A 447 -15.08 -15.97 6.67
N ILE A 448 -14.86 -14.70 7.02
CA ILE A 448 -15.42 -14.07 8.21
C ILE A 448 -16.95 -14.08 8.20
N LYS A 449 -17.59 -13.68 7.08
CA LYS A 449 -19.06 -13.63 6.96
C LYS A 449 -19.70 -15.01 7.01
N ASP A 450 -19.09 -15.98 6.34
CA ASP A 450 -19.61 -17.34 6.21
C ASP A 450 -19.15 -18.24 7.40
N ASN A 451 -18.33 -17.71 8.33
CA ASN A 451 -17.57 -18.41 9.39
C ASN A 451 -16.83 -19.68 8.91
N ASP A 452 -16.45 -19.75 7.63
CA ASP A 452 -15.85 -20.93 7.01
C ASP A 452 -14.30 -20.86 6.98
N LEU A 453 -13.69 -21.42 8.04
CA LEU A 453 -12.25 -21.62 8.14
C LEU A 453 -11.72 -22.62 7.10
N LYS A 454 -12.52 -23.60 6.66
CA LYS A 454 -12.09 -24.60 5.65
C LYS A 454 -12.00 -23.97 4.27
N TYR A 455 -12.91 -23.05 3.93
CA TYR A 455 -12.83 -22.23 2.72
C TYR A 455 -11.56 -21.37 2.71
N LEU A 456 -11.24 -20.70 3.83
CA LEU A 456 -10.00 -19.93 3.97
C LEU A 456 -8.78 -20.84 3.76
N ALA A 457 -8.75 -21.99 4.42
CA ALA A 457 -7.64 -22.93 4.36
C ALA A 457 -7.37 -23.45 2.94
N ARG A 458 -8.44 -23.87 2.24
CA ARG A 458 -8.36 -24.32 0.85
C ARG A 458 -7.84 -23.21 -0.07
N LYS A 459 -8.37 -21.97 0.04
CA LYS A 459 -7.97 -20.86 -0.83
C LYS A 459 -6.56 -20.33 -0.54
N ALA A 460 -6.14 -20.32 0.72
CA ALA A 460 -4.77 -20.01 1.10
C ALA A 460 -3.79 -21.04 0.52
N LYS A 461 -4.10 -22.34 0.66
CA LYS A 461 -3.28 -23.43 0.10
C LYS A 461 -3.19 -23.36 -1.43
N GLU A 462 -4.32 -23.23 -2.14
CA GLU A 462 -4.35 -23.07 -3.60
C GLU A 462 -3.43 -21.93 -4.08
N ARG A 463 -3.49 -20.77 -3.41
CA ARG A 463 -2.64 -19.62 -3.75
C ARG A 463 -1.17 -19.87 -3.44
N ARG A 464 -0.86 -20.48 -2.30
CA ARG A 464 0.53 -20.79 -1.91
C ARG A 464 1.19 -21.78 -2.87
N GLU A 465 0.45 -22.79 -3.31
CA GLU A 465 0.90 -23.74 -4.33
C GLU A 465 1.11 -23.06 -5.70
N ALA A 466 0.21 -22.16 -6.10
CA ALA A 466 0.36 -21.37 -7.32
C ALA A 466 1.56 -20.41 -7.28
N GLU A 467 1.79 -19.75 -6.15
CA GLU A 467 2.92 -18.85 -5.88
C GLU A 467 4.25 -19.58 -6.05
N LEU A 468 4.43 -20.70 -5.33
CA LEU A 468 5.64 -21.51 -5.40
C LEU A 468 5.89 -22.03 -6.83
N ARG A 469 4.85 -22.53 -7.51
CA ARG A 469 4.92 -22.99 -8.91
C ARG A 469 5.32 -21.87 -9.88
N LEU A 470 4.86 -20.65 -9.68
CA LEU A 470 5.14 -19.52 -10.58
C LEU A 470 6.52 -18.91 -10.29
N GLN A 471 6.92 -18.82 -9.02
CA GLN A 471 8.25 -18.33 -8.63
C GLN A 471 9.38 -19.31 -9.00
N ASP A 472 9.16 -20.61 -8.92
CA ASP A 472 10.11 -21.62 -9.43
C ASP A 472 10.31 -21.47 -10.94
N LYS A 473 9.21 -21.41 -11.71
CA LYS A 473 9.26 -21.11 -13.16
C LYS A 473 9.97 -19.78 -13.45
N GLN A 474 9.65 -18.72 -12.73
CA GLN A 474 10.26 -17.39 -12.90
C GLN A 474 11.77 -17.43 -12.64
N THR A 475 12.20 -18.06 -11.55
CA THR A 475 13.60 -18.25 -11.19
C THR A 475 14.34 -19.06 -12.25
N GLY A 476 13.73 -20.16 -12.72
CA GLY A 476 14.26 -20.98 -13.80
C GLY A 476 14.39 -20.24 -15.15
N LEU A 477 13.47 -19.31 -15.45
CA LEU A 477 13.56 -18.44 -16.63
C LEU A 477 14.63 -17.34 -16.46
N ILE A 478 14.75 -16.72 -15.29
CA ILE A 478 15.81 -15.74 -14.99
C ILE A 478 17.19 -16.39 -15.13
N GLN A 479 17.42 -17.56 -14.53
CA GLN A 479 18.68 -18.31 -14.67
C GLN A 479 18.98 -18.75 -16.12
N ARG A 480 17.97 -18.88 -16.99
CA ARG A 480 18.17 -19.11 -18.43
C ARG A 480 18.54 -17.80 -19.13
N LEU A 481 17.87 -16.70 -18.80
CA LEU A 481 18.16 -15.36 -19.34
C LEU A 481 19.59 -14.93 -19.01
N GLU A 482 20.01 -15.05 -17.76
CA GLU A 482 21.37 -14.74 -17.30
C GLU A 482 22.44 -15.56 -18.03
N ARG A 483 22.16 -16.84 -18.30
CA ARG A 483 23.06 -17.69 -19.11
C ARG A 483 23.16 -17.21 -20.55
N VAL A 484 22.05 -16.84 -21.19
CA VAL A 484 22.05 -16.26 -22.55
C VAL A 484 22.82 -14.93 -22.58
N GLU A 485 22.57 -14.04 -21.61
CA GLU A 485 23.28 -12.75 -21.52
C GLU A 485 24.78 -12.92 -21.24
N SER A 486 25.17 -13.91 -20.43
CA SER A 486 26.57 -14.24 -20.17
C SER A 486 27.29 -14.72 -21.43
N LEU A 487 26.65 -15.60 -22.21
CA LEU A 487 27.18 -16.08 -23.49
C LEU A 487 27.32 -14.96 -24.53
N ALA A 488 26.34 -14.06 -24.61
CA ALA A 488 26.40 -12.88 -25.50
C ALA A 488 27.56 -11.93 -25.12
N ARG A 489 27.80 -11.70 -23.82
CA ARG A 489 28.96 -10.91 -23.36
C ARG A 489 30.31 -11.59 -23.60
N GLY A 490 30.33 -12.92 -23.70
CA GLY A 490 31.53 -13.72 -23.95
C GLY A 490 31.95 -13.81 -25.43
N GLY A 491 31.29 -13.10 -26.35
CA GLY A 491 31.55 -13.19 -27.79
C GLY A 491 30.92 -14.43 -28.45
N GLY A 492 29.99 -15.11 -27.78
CA GLY A 492 29.13 -16.11 -28.40
C GLY A 492 28.13 -15.48 -29.38
N VAL A 493 27.46 -16.32 -30.17
CA VAL A 493 26.37 -15.88 -31.05
C VAL A 493 25.27 -15.26 -30.18
N ASP A 494 24.97 -13.99 -30.43
CA ASP A 494 23.92 -13.25 -29.72
C ASP A 494 22.53 -13.78 -30.11
N ASP A 495 22.02 -14.74 -29.34
CA ASP A 495 20.67 -15.29 -29.50
C ASP A 495 19.62 -14.33 -28.91
N GLU A 496 19.53 -13.17 -29.57
CA GLU A 496 18.56 -12.12 -29.32
C GLU A 496 17.11 -12.63 -29.44
N GLU A 497 16.86 -13.68 -30.22
CA GLU A 497 15.55 -14.32 -30.32
C GLU A 497 15.20 -15.11 -29.04
N SER A 498 16.11 -15.95 -28.53
CA SER A 498 15.94 -16.62 -27.24
C SER A 498 15.80 -15.62 -26.10
N ARG A 499 16.59 -14.54 -26.08
CA ARG A 499 16.47 -13.47 -25.09
C ARG A 499 15.08 -12.82 -25.14
N ARG A 500 14.56 -12.51 -26.34
CA ARG A 500 13.18 -12.01 -26.56
C ARG A 500 12.12 -13.03 -26.18
N ARG A 501 12.36 -14.32 -26.37
CA ARG A 501 11.43 -15.41 -26.00
C ARG A 501 11.33 -15.55 -24.48
N LEU A 502 12.46 -15.68 -23.78
CA LEU A 502 12.51 -15.74 -22.32
C LEU A 502 11.88 -14.50 -21.68
N THR A 503 12.12 -13.30 -22.25
CA THR A 503 11.47 -12.05 -21.81
C THR A 503 9.95 -12.07 -22.01
N ARG A 504 9.43 -12.70 -23.08
CA ARG A 504 7.98 -12.88 -23.30
C ARG A 504 7.39 -13.88 -22.31
N GLU A 505 8.06 -15.00 -22.06
CA GLU A 505 7.62 -16.02 -21.09
C GLU A 505 7.61 -15.46 -19.65
N LEU A 506 8.60 -14.66 -19.26
CA LEU A 506 8.61 -13.94 -17.97
C LEU A 506 7.41 -12.99 -17.84
N ARG A 507 7.12 -12.18 -18.87
CA ARG A 507 5.94 -11.29 -18.86
C ARG A 507 4.63 -12.06 -18.76
N HIS A 508 4.53 -13.23 -19.40
CA HIS A 508 3.35 -14.10 -19.29
C HIS A 508 3.14 -14.56 -17.84
N ILE A 509 4.20 -15.00 -17.16
CA ILE A 509 4.11 -15.41 -15.74
C ILE A 509 3.67 -14.24 -14.85
N THR A 510 4.20 -13.03 -15.06
CA THR A 510 3.79 -11.84 -14.30
C THR A 510 2.32 -11.47 -14.55
N LEU A 511 1.81 -11.67 -15.78
CA LEU A 511 0.40 -11.45 -16.10
C LEU A 511 -0.50 -12.55 -15.50
N GLU A 512 -0.14 -13.83 -15.62
CA GLU A 512 -0.84 -14.97 -14.99
C GLU A 512 -0.99 -14.73 -13.47
N TRP A 513 0.06 -14.27 -12.80
CA TRP A 513 -0.01 -13.92 -11.38
C TRP A 513 -0.97 -12.75 -11.09
N LYS A 514 -0.86 -11.66 -11.85
CA LYS A 514 -1.63 -10.43 -11.64
C LYS A 514 -3.12 -10.57 -11.98
N GLU A 515 -3.47 -11.37 -13.00
CA GLU A 515 -4.85 -11.55 -13.45
C GLU A 515 -5.58 -12.62 -12.64
N ASP A 516 -4.93 -13.76 -12.36
CA ASP A 516 -5.59 -14.87 -11.66
C ASP A 516 -5.47 -14.77 -10.13
N TRP A 517 -4.40 -14.20 -9.57
CA TRP A 517 -4.05 -14.35 -8.15
C TRP A 517 -4.09 -13.09 -7.29
N GLU A 518 -3.94 -11.88 -7.85
CA GLU A 518 -3.95 -10.61 -7.10
C GLU A 518 -5.34 -10.07 -6.71
#